data_AF-A0A0F8BIK8-F1
#
_entry.id   AF-A0A0F8BIK8-F1
#
_cell.length_a   1.000
_cell.length_b   1.000
_cell.length_c   1.000
_cell.angle_alpha   90.00
_cell.angle_beta   90.00
_cell.angle_gamma   90.00
#
_symmetry.space_group_name_H-M   'P 1'
#
loop_
_entity.id
_entity.type
_entity.pdbx_description
1 polymer ?
#
loop_
_entity_poly.entity_id
_entity_poly.type
_entity_poly.pdbx_seq_one_letter_code
_entity_poly.pdbx_strand_id
1 'polypeptide(L)'
;MDDLNRFFEDIKAEDVREQITRRRLLFGGAAIGGGSLFLGQDRETEPTPKDRLTTAETRFVAIATTLDEADIGDPQSSWSLQDEVEAAINAVNTILSDDFPDDPEIKQRISALRTAIAYYSTLQTSLAAADSLYISVGDSELEVLRHTGGIEYDPASKLDTNSFKQSIRNLAEAENAPSEVTSEGRTLVPDQQAVLDSLRTQREIFDRYIRAQQSYLDSATTIEAGVRAYEQSRFDDAQANLADAQGVLLPDISGTGGAYQLSTMGLTLDQYSELFSLRQDGVAQLLNASSESVSENKRQSAVNSALNTFFEARNLIPR
;
A
#
# COMPACT_ATOMS: atom_id res chain seq x y z
N MET A 1 40.16 5.87 -4.10
CA MET A 1 39.76 6.61 -5.31
C MET A 1 38.83 5.79 -6.20
N ASP A 2 39.04 4.47 -6.38
CA ASP A 2 38.16 3.63 -7.21
C ASP A 2 36.85 3.16 -6.54
N ASP A 3 36.73 3.23 -5.21
CA ASP A 3 35.55 2.70 -4.50
C ASP A 3 34.29 3.59 -4.56
N LEU A 4 34.45 4.90 -4.79
CA LEU A 4 33.32 5.84 -4.88
C LEU A 4 32.75 5.97 -6.30
N ASN A 5 33.56 5.79 -7.35
CA ASN A 5 33.02 5.69 -8.72
C ASN A 5 32.26 4.37 -8.94
N ARG A 6 32.66 3.29 -8.25
CA ARG A 6 31.87 2.05 -8.17
C ARG A 6 30.57 2.17 -7.37
N PHE A 7 30.39 3.23 -6.57
CA PHE A 7 29.15 3.47 -5.82
C PHE A 7 27.94 3.67 -6.76
N PHE A 8 28.17 4.16 -7.98
CA PHE A 8 27.12 4.63 -8.90
C PHE A 8 26.91 3.79 -10.18
N GLU A 9 27.78 2.84 -10.53
CA GLU A 9 27.92 2.42 -11.94
C GLU A 9 27.46 1.01 -12.37
N ASP A 10 26.86 0.16 -11.53
CA ASP A 10 26.43 -1.17 -12.01
C ASP A 10 25.09 -1.60 -11.40
N ILE A 11 24.08 -1.86 -12.25
CA ILE A 11 23.30 -3.11 -12.32
C ILE A 11 22.18 -3.00 -13.38
N LYS A 12 22.12 -4.05 -14.22
CA LYS A 12 21.27 -4.19 -15.40
C LYS A 12 19.80 -4.47 -15.03
N ALA A 13 18.90 -3.73 -15.64
CA ALA A 13 17.45 -3.89 -15.53
C ALA A 13 16.92 -4.93 -16.52
N GLU A 14 16.85 -6.20 -16.13
CA GLU A 14 16.11 -7.20 -16.91
C GLU A 14 15.71 -8.41 -16.03
N ASP A 15 14.87 -8.21 -15.01
CA ASP A 15 14.21 -9.36 -14.33
C ASP A 15 12.90 -9.04 -13.55
N VAL A 16 12.43 -7.78 -13.57
CA VAL A 16 11.42 -7.34 -12.59
C VAL A 16 9.97 -7.49 -13.07
N ARG A 17 9.73 -7.43 -14.39
CA ARG A 17 8.38 -7.63 -14.97
C ARG A 17 7.87 -9.07 -14.86
N GLU A 18 8.78 -10.05 -14.78
CA GLU A 18 8.38 -11.46 -14.70
C GLU A 18 7.93 -11.88 -13.29
N GLN A 19 8.45 -11.25 -12.22
CA GLN A 19 8.14 -11.67 -10.85
C GLN A 19 6.80 -11.13 -10.32
N ILE A 20 6.36 -9.95 -10.74
CA ILE A 20 5.01 -9.43 -10.44
C ILE A 20 3.95 -10.37 -11.02
N THR A 21 4.23 -10.98 -12.17
CA THR A 21 3.32 -11.92 -12.83
C THR A 21 3.32 -13.31 -12.19
N ARG A 22 4.47 -13.80 -11.68
CA ARG A 22 4.59 -15.13 -11.04
C ARG A 22 3.95 -15.22 -9.64
N ARG A 23 3.70 -14.09 -8.96
CA ARG A 23 3.02 -14.08 -7.64
C ARG A 23 1.51 -14.32 -7.68
N ARG A 24 0.89 -14.31 -8.88
CA ARG A 24 -0.49 -14.75 -9.11
C ARG A 24 -0.78 -16.20 -8.69
N LEU A 25 0.24 -17.02 -8.41
CA LEU A 25 0.10 -18.47 -8.21
C LEU A 25 0.46 -18.99 -6.81
N LEU A 26 1.08 -18.19 -5.93
CA LEU A 26 1.76 -18.74 -4.73
C LEU A 26 1.23 -18.25 -3.38
N PHE A 27 0.38 -17.23 -3.33
CA PHE A 27 -0.38 -16.91 -2.11
C PHE A 27 -1.78 -17.53 -2.21
N GLY A 28 -1.79 -18.87 -2.17
CA GLY A 28 -3.03 -19.64 -2.05
C GLY A 28 -3.59 -19.55 -0.63
N GLY A 29 -4.91 -19.44 -0.51
CA GLY A 29 -5.54 -19.41 0.81
C GLY A 29 -7.04 -19.69 0.91
N ALA A 30 -7.87 -19.42 -0.10
CA ALA A 30 -9.22 -19.99 -0.17
C ALA A 30 -9.64 -20.06 -1.63
N ALA A 31 -9.59 -21.27 -2.20
CA ALA A 31 -10.25 -21.55 -3.45
C ALA A 31 -11.76 -21.37 -3.22
N ILE A 32 -12.30 -20.19 -3.53
CA ILE A 32 -13.72 -20.04 -3.85
C ILE A 32 -13.87 -20.63 -5.25
N GLY A 33 -13.73 -21.96 -5.30
CA GLY A 33 -14.00 -22.73 -6.49
C GLY A 33 -15.43 -22.47 -6.90
N GLY A 34 -15.62 -22.01 -8.14
CA GLY A 34 -16.84 -22.25 -8.88
C GLY A 34 -17.04 -23.77 -8.94
N GLY A 35 -17.80 -24.31 -7.98
CA GLY A 35 -17.96 -25.75 -7.83
C GLY A 35 -18.48 -26.11 -6.45
N SER A 36 -19.81 -26.19 -6.34
CA SER A 36 -20.57 -27.03 -5.42
C SER A 36 -19.78 -27.78 -4.33
N LEU A 37 -19.77 -27.25 -3.10
CA LEU A 37 -19.49 -28.01 -1.89
C LEU A 37 -20.71 -27.93 -0.96
N PHE A 38 -21.77 -28.65 -1.35
CA PHE A 38 -22.78 -29.12 -0.41
C PHE A 38 -22.35 -30.52 0.06
N LEU A 39 -21.80 -30.61 1.27
CA LEU A 39 -21.70 -31.88 1.98
C LEU A 39 -22.98 -32.09 2.78
N GLY A 40 -23.87 -32.87 2.19
CA GLY A 40 -25.10 -33.38 2.78
C GLY A 40 -25.91 -34.09 1.69
N GLN A 41 -25.83 -35.42 1.66
CA GLN A 41 -26.64 -36.26 0.78
C GLN A 41 -28.13 -35.97 0.98
N ASP A 42 -28.84 -35.59 -0.09
CA ASP A 42 -30.12 -36.19 -0.49
C ASP A 42 -30.63 -35.62 -1.81
N ARG A 43 -30.93 -36.51 -2.78
CA ARG A 43 -31.70 -36.37 -4.03
C ARG A 43 -31.50 -35.12 -4.91
N GLU A 44 -31.24 -35.35 -6.20
CA GLU A 44 -31.41 -34.41 -7.32
C GLU A 44 -32.81 -33.79 -7.33
N THR A 45 -32.98 -32.75 -6.53
CA THR A 45 -34.18 -31.92 -6.46
C THR A 45 -33.69 -30.54 -6.87
N GLU A 46 -34.30 -29.93 -7.88
CA GLU A 46 -33.96 -28.57 -8.26
C GLU A 46 -34.04 -27.66 -7.03
N PRO A 47 -33.02 -26.82 -6.77
CA PRO A 47 -32.99 -25.98 -5.58
C PRO A 47 -34.20 -25.06 -5.55
N THR A 48 -34.88 -25.01 -4.40
CA THR A 48 -36.07 -24.17 -4.25
C THR A 48 -35.69 -22.68 -4.38
N PRO A 49 -36.65 -21.78 -4.66
CA PRO A 49 -36.40 -20.34 -4.60
C PRO A 49 -35.77 -19.88 -3.28
N LYS A 50 -36.17 -20.49 -2.14
CA LYS A 50 -35.58 -20.18 -0.82
C LYS A 50 -34.14 -20.68 -0.68
N ASP A 51 -33.80 -21.85 -1.24
CA ASP A 51 -32.42 -22.37 -1.22
C ASP A 51 -31.47 -21.49 -2.04
N ARG A 52 -31.95 -20.99 -3.18
CA ARG A 52 -31.21 -20.04 -4.03
C ARG A 52 -30.94 -18.72 -3.31
N LEU A 53 -31.95 -18.12 -2.67
CA LEU A 53 -31.76 -16.90 -1.88
C LEU A 53 -30.84 -17.12 -0.68
N THR A 54 -30.96 -18.27 -0.01
CA THR A 54 -30.07 -18.65 1.08
C THR A 54 -28.63 -18.74 0.61
N THR A 55 -28.40 -19.29 -0.59
CA THR A 55 -27.06 -19.35 -1.20
C THR A 55 -26.52 -17.94 -1.48
N ALA A 56 -27.34 -17.03 -1.99
CA ALA A 56 -26.94 -15.64 -2.22
C ALA A 56 -26.59 -14.91 -0.91
N GLU A 57 -27.40 -15.08 0.12
CA GLU A 57 -27.16 -14.48 1.44
C GLU A 57 -25.89 -15.03 2.08
N THR A 58 -25.66 -16.34 2.02
CA THR A 58 -24.43 -16.96 2.54
C THR A 58 -23.17 -16.40 1.86
N ARG A 59 -23.24 -16.07 0.56
CA ARG A 59 -22.11 -15.44 -0.14
C ARG A 59 -21.80 -14.05 0.43
N PHE A 60 -22.80 -13.21 0.65
CA PHE A 60 -22.59 -11.88 1.22
C PHE A 60 -22.24 -11.89 2.71
N VAL A 61 -22.77 -12.84 3.49
CA VAL A 61 -22.32 -13.08 4.87
C VAL A 61 -20.83 -13.43 4.89
N ALA A 62 -20.38 -14.31 3.99
CA ALA A 62 -18.97 -14.69 3.93
C ALA A 62 -18.07 -13.49 3.58
N ILE A 63 -18.46 -12.65 2.60
CA ILE A 63 -17.71 -11.44 2.25
C ILE A 63 -17.69 -10.44 3.41
N ALA A 64 -18.83 -10.23 4.10
CA ALA A 64 -18.89 -9.36 5.27
C ALA A 64 -17.91 -9.82 6.35
N THR A 65 -17.90 -11.12 6.67
CA THR A 65 -16.94 -11.71 7.61
C THR A 65 -15.50 -11.53 7.16
N THR A 66 -15.18 -11.78 5.88
CA THR A 66 -13.82 -11.54 5.35
C THR A 66 -13.41 -10.09 5.51
N LEU A 67 -14.29 -9.12 5.23
CA LEU A 67 -14.00 -7.69 5.36
C LEU A 67 -13.85 -7.24 6.81
N ASP A 68 -14.58 -7.84 7.75
CA ASP A 68 -14.47 -7.57 9.19
C ASP A 68 -13.17 -8.17 9.79
N GLU A 69 -12.69 -9.30 9.25
CA GLU A 69 -11.50 -10.00 9.73
C GLU A 69 -10.19 -9.57 9.04
N ALA A 70 -10.28 -9.08 7.80
CA ALA A 70 -9.11 -8.66 7.04
C ALA A 70 -8.52 -7.35 7.57
N ASP A 71 -7.19 -7.27 7.63
CA ASP A 71 -6.50 -6.00 7.84
C ASP A 71 -6.48 -5.18 6.54
N ILE A 72 -7.61 -4.53 6.23
CA ILE A 72 -7.75 -3.64 5.07
C ILE A 72 -6.78 -2.45 5.15
N GLY A 73 -6.30 -2.12 6.35
CA GLY A 73 -5.26 -1.10 6.56
C GLY A 73 -3.93 -1.49 5.90
N ASP A 74 -3.61 -2.79 5.83
CA ASP A 74 -2.43 -3.31 5.17
C ASP A 74 -2.65 -3.48 3.65
N PRO A 75 -1.95 -2.71 2.80
CA PRO A 75 -2.06 -2.84 1.35
C PRO A 75 -1.77 -4.22 0.78
N GLN A 76 -0.91 -5.02 1.42
CA GLN A 76 -0.64 -6.38 0.95
C GLN A 76 -1.79 -7.34 1.25
N SER A 77 -2.42 -7.17 2.42
CA SER A 77 -3.51 -8.03 2.87
C SER A 77 -4.83 -7.73 2.16
N SER A 78 -5.02 -6.51 1.64
CA SER A 78 -6.28 -6.10 1.01
C SER A 78 -6.37 -6.35 -0.50
N TRP A 79 -5.25 -6.66 -1.18
CA TRP A 79 -5.17 -6.63 -2.65
C TRP A 79 -6.12 -7.62 -3.36
N SER A 80 -6.49 -8.75 -2.74
CA SER A 80 -7.44 -9.69 -3.36
C SER A 80 -8.91 -9.37 -3.13
N LEU A 81 -9.22 -8.44 -2.21
CA LEU A 81 -10.59 -8.19 -1.77
C LEU A 81 -11.46 -7.62 -2.90
N GLN A 82 -10.88 -6.86 -3.83
CA GLN A 82 -11.59 -6.33 -4.98
C GLN A 82 -12.18 -7.43 -5.87
N ASP A 83 -11.38 -8.47 -6.17
CA ASP A 83 -11.78 -9.61 -6.99
C ASP A 83 -12.82 -10.49 -6.26
N GLU A 84 -12.67 -10.67 -4.94
CA GLU A 84 -13.60 -11.45 -4.12
C GLU A 84 -14.99 -10.78 -4.04
N VAL A 85 -15.02 -9.47 -3.82
CA VAL A 85 -16.25 -8.67 -3.80
C VAL A 85 -16.92 -8.68 -5.17
N GLU A 86 -16.16 -8.51 -6.26
CA GLU A 86 -16.68 -8.57 -7.63
C GLU A 86 -17.31 -9.94 -7.94
N ALA A 87 -16.61 -11.03 -7.61
CA ALA A 87 -17.10 -12.39 -7.83
C ALA A 87 -18.40 -12.66 -7.05
N ALA A 88 -18.51 -12.15 -5.82
CA ALA A 88 -19.72 -12.28 -5.01
C ALA A 88 -20.90 -11.50 -5.62
N ILE A 89 -20.69 -10.25 -6.03
CA ILE A 89 -21.72 -9.43 -6.71
C ILE A 89 -22.24 -10.16 -7.95
N ASN A 90 -21.33 -10.65 -8.81
CA ASN A 90 -21.69 -11.35 -10.04
C ASN A 90 -22.48 -12.64 -9.78
N ALA A 91 -22.08 -13.41 -8.77
CA ALA A 91 -22.79 -14.63 -8.39
C ALA A 91 -24.20 -14.34 -7.84
N VAL A 92 -24.36 -13.33 -6.99
CA VAL A 92 -25.66 -12.94 -6.44
C VAL A 92 -26.57 -12.37 -7.53
N ASN A 93 -26.06 -11.51 -8.41
CA ASN A 93 -26.84 -10.98 -9.54
C ASN A 93 -27.34 -12.09 -10.46
N THR A 94 -26.53 -13.13 -10.68
CA THR A 94 -26.94 -14.32 -11.46
C THR A 94 -28.14 -15.00 -10.80
N ILE A 95 -28.10 -15.22 -9.48
CA ILE A 95 -29.20 -15.81 -8.71
C ILE A 95 -30.46 -14.92 -8.76
N LEU A 96 -30.30 -13.61 -8.63
CA LEU A 96 -31.41 -12.65 -8.64
C LEU A 96 -32.02 -12.40 -10.03
N SER A 97 -31.39 -12.92 -11.10
CA SER A 97 -31.93 -12.86 -12.46
C SER A 97 -32.99 -13.94 -12.72
N ASP A 98 -33.11 -14.93 -11.83
CA ASP A 98 -34.15 -15.96 -11.92
C ASP A 98 -35.53 -15.42 -11.54
N ASP A 99 -36.57 -16.11 -12.01
CA ASP A 99 -37.94 -15.84 -11.58
C ASP A 99 -38.19 -16.37 -10.16
N PHE A 100 -38.67 -15.47 -9.29
CA PHE A 100 -39.05 -15.76 -7.92
C PHE A 100 -40.57 -15.63 -7.72
N PRO A 101 -41.19 -16.46 -6.86
CA PRO A 101 -42.61 -16.34 -6.56
C PRO A 101 -42.95 -14.97 -5.95
N ASP A 102 -44.18 -14.51 -6.19
CA ASP A 102 -44.73 -13.32 -5.53
C ASP A 102 -45.11 -13.66 -4.07
N ASP A 103 -44.09 -13.74 -3.23
CA ASP A 103 -44.20 -13.98 -1.79
C ASP A 103 -43.55 -12.81 -1.00
N PRO A 104 -44.21 -12.27 0.04
CA PRO A 104 -43.69 -11.13 0.80
C PRO A 104 -42.31 -11.37 1.44
N GLU A 105 -42.03 -12.57 1.96
CA GLU A 105 -40.75 -12.92 2.58
C GLU A 105 -39.64 -12.95 1.51
N ILE A 106 -39.93 -13.57 0.36
CA ILE A 106 -39.03 -13.59 -0.80
C ILE A 106 -38.73 -12.18 -1.30
N LYS A 107 -39.75 -11.33 -1.44
CA LYS A 107 -39.58 -9.93 -1.85
C LYS A 107 -38.69 -9.15 -0.88
N GLN A 108 -38.85 -9.36 0.43
CA GLN A 108 -38.00 -8.73 1.45
C GLN A 108 -36.54 -9.17 1.30
N ARG A 109 -36.28 -10.48 1.16
CA ARG A 109 -34.92 -11.03 0.98
C ARG A 109 -34.25 -10.51 -0.29
N ILE A 110 -34.98 -10.46 -1.41
CA ILE A 110 -34.49 -9.87 -2.66
C ILE A 110 -34.13 -8.38 -2.48
N SER A 111 -34.96 -7.62 -1.74
CA SER A 111 -34.68 -6.22 -1.45
C SER A 111 -33.42 -6.04 -0.60
N ALA A 112 -33.21 -6.89 0.42
CA ALA A 112 -32.00 -6.89 1.25
C ALA A 112 -30.75 -7.20 0.41
N LEU A 113 -30.80 -8.25 -0.43
CA LEU A 113 -29.71 -8.61 -1.34
C LEU A 113 -29.38 -7.49 -2.34
N ARG A 114 -30.39 -6.83 -2.91
CA ARG A 114 -30.18 -5.68 -3.82
C ARG A 114 -29.53 -4.49 -3.12
N THR A 115 -29.88 -4.26 -1.86
CA THR A 115 -29.25 -3.20 -1.05
C THR A 115 -27.79 -3.55 -0.76
N ALA A 116 -27.50 -4.80 -0.40
CA ALA A 116 -26.13 -5.28 -0.22
C ALA A 116 -25.31 -5.18 -1.51
N ILE A 117 -25.88 -5.51 -2.68
CA ILE A 117 -25.22 -5.30 -3.98
C ILE A 117 -24.81 -3.83 -4.15
N ALA A 118 -25.70 -2.88 -3.87
CA ALA A 118 -25.40 -1.46 -4.04
C ALA A 118 -24.23 -1.00 -3.15
N TYR A 119 -24.19 -1.48 -1.90
CA TYR A 119 -23.05 -1.26 -1.00
C TYR A 119 -21.77 -1.85 -1.59
N TYR A 120 -21.78 -3.15 -1.92
CA TYR A 120 -20.58 -3.86 -2.40
C TYR A 120 -20.06 -3.31 -3.74
N SER A 121 -20.92 -2.85 -4.64
CA SER A 121 -20.50 -2.18 -5.88
C SER A 121 -19.76 -0.86 -5.61
N THR A 122 -20.20 -0.10 -4.60
CA THR A 122 -19.51 1.13 -4.19
C THR A 122 -18.18 0.81 -3.49
N LEU A 123 -18.15 -0.23 -2.65
CA LEU A 123 -16.92 -0.71 -2.00
C LEU A 123 -15.91 -1.22 -3.03
N GLN A 124 -16.34 -2.01 -4.02
CA GLN A 124 -15.49 -2.51 -5.11
C GLN A 124 -14.76 -1.38 -5.82
N THR A 125 -15.44 -0.25 -6.07
CA THR A 125 -14.82 0.94 -6.67
C THR A 125 -13.73 1.53 -5.78
N SER A 126 -13.93 1.50 -4.46
CA SER A 126 -12.93 1.98 -3.51
C SER A 126 -11.73 1.06 -3.41
N LEU A 127 -11.95 -0.25 -3.37
CA LEU A 127 -10.90 -1.28 -3.37
C LEU A 127 -10.09 -1.23 -4.67
N ALA A 128 -10.73 -1.10 -5.83
CA ALA A 128 -10.03 -0.97 -7.11
C ALA A 128 -9.13 0.28 -7.17
N ALA A 129 -9.58 1.40 -6.59
CA ALA A 129 -8.76 2.60 -6.48
C ALA A 129 -7.57 2.41 -5.52
N ALA A 130 -7.76 1.66 -4.43
CA ALA A 130 -6.69 1.28 -3.51
C ALA A 130 -5.64 0.41 -4.21
N ASP A 131 -6.07 -0.63 -4.93
CA ASP A 131 -5.18 -1.56 -5.65
C ASP A 131 -4.37 -0.85 -6.74
N SER A 132 -5.02 0.05 -7.49
CA SER A 132 -4.34 0.85 -8.50
C SER A 132 -3.27 1.76 -7.88
N LEU A 133 -3.56 2.36 -6.72
CA LEU A 133 -2.60 3.21 -6.01
C LEU A 133 -1.47 2.36 -5.41
N TYR A 134 -1.78 1.21 -4.82
CA TYR A 134 -0.81 0.25 -4.30
C TYR A 134 0.24 -0.13 -5.36
N ILE A 135 -0.21 -0.53 -6.56
CA ILE A 135 0.67 -0.86 -7.68
C ILE A 135 1.53 0.34 -8.05
N SER A 136 0.93 1.53 -8.18
CA SER A 136 1.64 2.74 -8.62
C SER A 136 2.70 3.20 -7.61
N VAL A 137 2.37 3.20 -6.31
CA VAL A 137 3.30 3.59 -5.24
C VAL A 137 4.39 2.54 -5.07
N GLY A 138 4.06 1.25 -5.16
CA GLY A 138 5.04 0.15 -5.09
C GLY A 138 6.01 0.14 -6.27
N ASP A 139 5.52 0.32 -7.50
CA ASP A 139 6.39 0.42 -8.69
C ASP A 139 7.31 1.65 -8.60
N SER A 140 6.77 2.79 -8.15
CA SER A 140 7.54 4.00 -7.86
C SER A 140 8.61 3.75 -6.80
N GLU A 141 8.29 3.03 -5.73
CA GLU A 141 9.24 2.69 -4.66
C GLU A 141 10.45 1.93 -5.21
N LEU A 142 10.21 0.92 -6.04
CA LEU A 142 11.28 0.11 -6.62
C LEU A 142 12.16 0.93 -7.57
N GLU A 143 11.57 1.86 -8.32
CA GLU A 143 12.31 2.78 -9.17
C GLU A 143 13.17 3.73 -8.32
N VAL A 144 12.59 4.32 -7.27
CA VAL A 144 13.26 5.21 -6.31
C VAL A 144 14.46 4.55 -5.63
N LEU A 145 14.27 3.34 -5.12
CA LEU A 145 15.31 2.63 -4.35
C LEU A 145 16.45 2.11 -5.24
N ARG A 146 16.16 1.74 -6.50
CA ARG A 146 17.15 1.18 -7.42
C ARG A 146 17.87 2.22 -8.25
N HIS A 147 17.46 3.47 -8.16
CA HIS A 147 17.99 4.49 -9.06
C HIS A 147 19.46 4.82 -8.78
N THR A 148 20.21 5.02 -9.85
CA THR A 148 21.63 5.41 -9.83
C THR A 148 21.88 6.83 -10.37
N GLY A 149 20.83 7.57 -10.74
CA GLY A 149 20.91 8.93 -11.30
C GLY A 149 19.84 9.91 -10.77
N GLY A 150 19.33 10.82 -11.63
CA GLY A 150 18.15 11.65 -11.33
C GLY A 150 16.85 11.03 -11.87
N ILE A 151 15.79 10.94 -11.07
CA ILE A 151 14.48 10.45 -11.53
C ILE A 151 13.77 11.60 -12.25
N GLU A 152 13.24 11.36 -13.45
CA GLU A 152 12.60 12.41 -14.28
C GLU A 152 11.20 12.82 -13.79
N TYR A 153 10.76 12.31 -12.65
CA TYR A 153 9.47 12.64 -12.05
C TYR A 153 9.58 12.86 -10.55
N ASP A 154 8.66 13.67 -10.03
CA ASP A 154 8.38 13.84 -8.61
C ASP A 154 7.25 12.86 -8.22
N PRO A 155 7.52 11.84 -7.36
CA PRO A 155 6.53 10.91 -6.85
C PRO A 155 5.25 11.58 -6.34
N ALA A 156 5.35 12.71 -5.62
CA ALA A 156 4.20 13.41 -5.07
C ALA A 156 3.28 14.01 -6.14
N SER A 157 3.85 14.36 -7.30
CA SER A 157 3.11 14.89 -8.44
C SER A 157 2.55 13.81 -9.38
N LYS A 158 3.21 12.64 -9.44
CA LYS A 158 2.86 11.53 -10.36
C LYS A 158 1.79 10.61 -9.79
N LEU A 159 1.77 10.42 -8.47
CA LEU A 159 0.93 9.43 -7.81
C LEU A 159 -0.43 10.03 -7.45
N ASP A 160 -1.49 9.51 -8.08
CA ASP A 160 -2.86 9.98 -7.89
C ASP A 160 -3.49 9.42 -6.62
N THR A 161 -3.31 10.14 -5.51
CA THR A 161 -3.98 9.84 -4.24
C THR A 161 -5.41 10.37 -4.18
N ASN A 162 -5.81 11.25 -5.11
CA ASN A 162 -7.11 11.91 -5.10
C ASN A 162 -8.22 10.97 -5.53
N SER A 163 -7.96 10.09 -6.51
CA SER A 163 -8.93 9.08 -6.94
C SER A 163 -9.35 8.17 -5.78
N PHE A 164 -8.38 7.66 -5.00
CA PHE A 164 -8.69 6.81 -3.83
C PHE A 164 -9.37 7.61 -2.71
N LYS A 165 -8.93 8.85 -2.46
CA LYS A 165 -9.60 9.73 -1.50
C LYS A 165 -11.06 10.01 -1.87
N GLN A 166 -11.34 10.20 -3.15
CA GLN A 166 -12.69 10.46 -3.63
C GLN A 166 -13.56 9.21 -3.59
N SER A 167 -13.02 8.02 -3.88
CA SER A 167 -13.79 6.78 -3.77
C SER A 167 -14.21 6.50 -2.32
N ILE A 168 -13.32 6.70 -1.34
CA ILE A 168 -13.67 6.60 0.09
C ILE A 168 -14.79 7.57 0.48
N ARG A 169 -14.77 8.81 -0.03
CA ARG A 169 -15.86 9.78 0.21
C ARG A 169 -17.17 9.30 -0.38
N ASN A 170 -17.15 8.83 -1.63
CA ASN A 170 -18.34 8.30 -2.28
C ASN A 170 -18.91 7.09 -1.52
N LEU A 171 -18.05 6.23 -0.96
CA LEU A 171 -18.46 5.11 -0.12
C LEU A 171 -19.11 5.58 1.19
N ALA A 172 -18.56 6.63 1.83
CA ALA A 172 -19.14 7.20 3.04
C ALA A 172 -20.46 7.96 2.80
N GLU A 173 -20.60 8.58 1.63
CA GLU A 173 -21.81 9.30 1.21
C GLU A 173 -22.89 8.38 0.64
N ALA A 174 -22.51 7.16 0.24
CA ALA A 174 -23.45 6.11 -0.12
C ALA A 174 -24.22 5.69 1.14
N GLU A 175 -25.27 6.44 1.44
CA GLU A 175 -26.24 6.20 2.50
C GLU A 175 -26.97 4.89 2.20
N ASN A 176 -26.32 3.77 2.50
CA ASN A 176 -26.99 2.49 2.55
C ASN A 176 -27.60 2.43 3.94
N ALA A 177 -28.82 2.94 4.09
CA ALA A 177 -29.67 2.61 5.24
C ALA A 177 -30.31 1.26 4.94
N PRO A 178 -29.84 0.14 5.49
CA PRO A 178 -30.26 -1.12 4.91
C PRO A 178 -31.28 -1.79 5.82
N SER A 179 -32.21 -2.46 5.17
CA SER A 179 -32.61 -3.77 5.64
C SER A 179 -31.36 -4.69 5.58
N GLU A 180 -30.36 -4.46 6.44
CA GLU A 180 -29.08 -5.21 6.50
C GLU A 180 -29.31 -6.63 6.96
N VAL A 181 -30.41 -6.79 7.67
CA VAL A 181 -30.86 -8.01 8.30
C VAL A 181 -31.97 -8.59 7.44
N THR A 182 -31.75 -9.79 6.91
CA THR A 182 -32.79 -10.52 6.18
C THR A 182 -33.93 -10.92 7.13
N SER A 183 -35.06 -11.39 6.59
CA SER A 183 -36.14 -11.97 7.42
C SER A 183 -35.69 -13.14 8.30
N GLU A 184 -34.54 -13.75 7.98
CA GLU A 184 -33.89 -14.81 8.76
C GLU A 184 -32.86 -14.29 9.78
N GLY A 185 -32.70 -12.97 9.93
CA GLY A 185 -31.77 -12.40 10.90
C GLY A 185 -30.32 -12.29 10.42
N ARG A 186 -30.04 -12.47 9.11
CA ARG A 186 -28.66 -12.48 8.58
C ARG A 186 -28.20 -11.07 8.20
N THR A 187 -27.05 -10.66 8.73
CA THR A 187 -26.37 -9.43 8.34
C THR A 187 -25.58 -9.64 7.04
N LEU A 188 -25.92 -8.89 5.99
CA LEU A 188 -25.33 -9.09 4.64
C LEU A 188 -24.15 -8.16 4.31
N VAL A 189 -23.91 -7.15 5.12
CA VAL A 189 -22.85 -6.15 4.94
C VAL A 189 -21.95 -6.13 6.18
N PRO A 190 -20.65 -5.82 6.03
CA PRO A 190 -19.71 -5.71 7.16
C PRO A 190 -20.02 -4.47 8.02
N ASP A 191 -19.23 -4.26 9.08
CA ASP A 191 -19.19 -2.97 9.76
C ASP A 191 -18.66 -1.89 8.80
N GLN A 192 -19.59 -1.14 8.20
CA GLN A 192 -19.29 -0.15 7.17
C GLN A 192 -18.35 0.96 7.68
N GLN A 193 -18.45 1.32 8.97
CA GLN A 193 -17.60 2.35 9.56
C GLN A 193 -16.19 1.82 9.77
N ALA A 194 -16.05 0.58 10.26
CA ALA A 194 -14.75 -0.07 10.38
C ALA A 194 -14.04 -0.19 9.02
N VAL A 195 -14.76 -0.61 7.97
CA VAL A 195 -14.22 -0.66 6.60
C VAL A 195 -13.75 0.72 6.12
N LEU A 196 -14.55 1.77 6.34
CA LEU A 196 -14.18 3.15 5.99
C LEU A 196 -12.92 3.62 6.72
N ASP A 197 -12.80 3.32 8.02
CA ASP A 197 -11.65 3.73 8.83
C ASP A 197 -10.38 2.96 8.43
N SER A 198 -10.50 1.68 8.06
CA SER A 198 -9.39 0.90 7.52
C SER A 198 -8.92 1.43 6.16
N LEU A 199 -9.84 1.75 5.23
CA LEU A 199 -9.47 2.37 3.94
C LEU A 199 -8.80 3.74 4.11
N ARG A 200 -9.24 4.53 5.10
CA ARG A 200 -8.58 5.81 5.45
C ARG A 200 -7.16 5.57 5.98
N THR A 201 -6.99 4.58 6.85
CA THR A 201 -5.67 4.18 7.38
C THR A 201 -4.75 3.75 6.24
N GLN A 202 -5.24 2.94 5.32
CA GLN A 202 -4.51 2.50 4.13
C GLN A 202 -4.07 3.68 3.26
N ARG A 203 -4.95 4.66 3.03
CA ARG A 203 -4.60 5.89 2.31
C ARG A 203 -3.47 6.66 3.01
N GLU A 204 -3.53 6.79 4.33
CA GLU A 204 -2.49 7.47 5.11
C GLU A 204 -1.15 6.73 5.05
N ILE A 205 -1.16 5.40 4.90
CA ILE A 205 0.05 4.61 4.65
C ILE A 205 0.64 4.96 3.29
N PHE A 206 -0.17 5.02 2.22
CA PHE A 206 0.31 5.47 0.91
C PHE A 206 0.88 6.89 0.94
N ASP A 207 0.18 7.83 1.59
CA ASP A 207 0.65 9.23 1.72
C ASP A 207 2.01 9.30 2.44
N ARG A 208 2.28 8.40 3.41
CA ARG A 208 3.58 8.30 4.09
C ARG A 208 4.66 7.67 3.21
N TYR A 209 4.34 6.63 2.45
CA TYR A 209 5.26 6.05 1.48
C TYR A 209 5.69 7.06 0.41
N ILE A 210 4.75 7.85 -0.11
CA ILE A 210 5.03 8.90 -1.10
C ILE A 210 5.97 9.95 -0.50
N ARG A 211 5.71 10.40 0.73
CA ARG A 211 6.60 11.33 1.45
C ARG A 211 8.00 10.74 1.69
N ALA A 212 8.09 9.46 2.05
CA ALA A 212 9.36 8.77 2.23
C ALA A 212 10.15 8.69 0.90
N GLN A 213 9.50 8.30 -0.20
CA GLN A 213 10.12 8.26 -1.53
C GLN A 213 10.65 9.64 -1.94
N GLN A 214 9.85 10.71 -1.74
CA GLN A 214 10.26 12.08 -2.05
C GLN A 214 11.47 12.52 -1.21
N SER A 215 11.40 12.34 0.12
CA SER A 215 12.49 12.69 1.03
C SER A 215 13.78 11.90 0.73
N TYR A 216 13.64 10.64 0.32
CA TYR A 216 14.77 9.82 -0.11
C TYR A 216 15.51 10.42 -1.31
N LEU A 217 14.78 10.90 -2.32
CA LEU A 217 15.35 11.54 -3.51
C LEU A 217 15.96 12.91 -3.21
N ASP A 218 15.22 13.75 -2.49
CA ASP A 218 15.65 15.12 -2.15
C ASP A 218 16.91 15.11 -1.28
N SER A 219 16.94 14.21 -0.28
CA SER A 219 18.10 14.06 0.59
C SER A 219 19.31 13.47 -0.14
N ALA A 220 19.14 12.52 -1.05
CA ALA A 220 20.25 11.94 -1.80
C ALA A 220 20.99 13.00 -2.62
N THR A 221 20.24 13.86 -3.33
CA THR A 221 20.81 14.91 -4.18
C THR A 221 21.58 15.95 -3.35
N THR A 222 21.00 16.42 -2.24
CA THR A 222 21.61 17.44 -1.37
C THR A 222 22.81 16.89 -0.58
N ILE A 223 22.75 15.63 -0.13
CA ILE A 223 23.90 14.94 0.49
C ILE A 223 25.05 14.81 -0.52
N GLU A 224 24.79 14.34 -1.74
CA GLU A 224 25.83 14.20 -2.78
C GLU A 224 26.49 15.54 -3.09
N ALA A 225 25.70 16.61 -3.27
CA ALA A 225 26.20 17.96 -3.51
C ALA A 225 27.07 18.44 -2.34
N GLY A 226 26.64 18.22 -1.10
CA GLY A 226 27.37 18.57 0.12
C GLY A 226 28.70 17.83 0.25
N VAL A 227 28.70 16.52 0.03
CA VAL A 227 29.92 15.69 0.06
C VAL A 227 30.90 16.13 -1.04
N ARG A 228 30.43 16.34 -2.27
CA ARG A 228 31.27 16.80 -3.39
C ARG A 228 31.87 18.18 -3.15
N ALA A 229 31.10 19.11 -2.57
CA ALA A 229 31.61 20.42 -2.19
C ALA A 229 32.68 20.32 -1.09
N TYR A 230 32.46 19.47 -0.09
CA TYR A 230 33.41 19.20 0.98
C TYR A 230 34.74 18.64 0.43
N GLU A 231 34.69 17.65 -0.48
CA GLU A 231 35.88 17.07 -1.12
C GLU A 231 36.68 18.10 -1.93
N GLN A 232 36.00 19.09 -2.50
CA GLN A 232 36.61 20.20 -3.24
C GLN A 232 37.05 21.36 -2.33
N SER A 233 37.01 21.17 -1.00
CA SER A 233 37.32 22.20 0.00
C SER A 233 36.43 23.45 -0.10
N ARG A 234 35.24 23.33 -0.69
CA ARG A 234 34.20 24.37 -0.74
C ARG A 234 33.30 24.24 0.50
N PHE A 235 33.83 24.58 1.67
CA PHE A 235 33.18 24.29 2.95
C PHE A 235 31.87 25.06 3.16
N ASP A 236 31.76 26.30 2.68
CA ASP A 236 30.51 27.07 2.74
C ASP A 236 29.40 26.39 1.90
N ASP A 237 29.73 25.97 0.68
CA ASP A 237 28.81 25.23 -0.20
C ASP A 237 28.42 23.89 0.44
N ALA A 238 29.39 23.19 1.06
CA ALA A 238 29.13 21.93 1.76
C ALA A 238 28.16 22.13 2.93
N GLN A 239 28.39 23.17 3.74
CA GLN A 239 27.54 23.49 4.88
C GLN A 239 26.11 23.85 4.45
N ALA A 240 25.96 24.65 3.39
CA ALA A 240 24.65 25.01 2.85
C ALA A 240 23.87 23.77 2.36
N ASN A 241 24.49 22.96 1.49
CA ASN A 241 23.83 21.77 0.94
C ASN A 241 23.50 20.71 2.01
N LEU A 242 24.38 20.52 3.00
CA LEU A 242 24.14 19.57 4.10
C LEU A 242 23.08 20.08 5.08
N ALA A 243 22.96 21.40 5.29
CA ALA A 243 21.88 21.97 6.09
C ALA A 243 20.52 21.80 5.38
N ASP A 244 20.49 21.98 4.04
CA ASP A 244 19.31 21.70 3.24
C ASP A 244 18.93 20.21 3.31
N ALA A 245 19.91 19.30 3.20
CA ALA A 245 19.71 17.86 3.37
C ALA A 245 19.09 17.52 4.74
N GLN A 246 19.57 18.15 5.82
CA GLN A 246 19.04 17.96 7.16
C GLN A 246 17.56 18.38 7.27
N GLY A 247 17.15 19.43 6.55
CA GLY A 247 15.76 19.89 6.51
C GLY A 247 14.81 18.90 5.84
N VAL A 248 15.25 18.20 4.79
CA VAL A 248 14.41 17.26 4.04
C VAL A 248 14.39 15.84 4.64
N LEU A 249 15.39 15.47 5.46
CA LEU A 249 15.52 14.17 6.14
C LEU A 249 14.58 13.97 7.35
N LEU A 250 13.68 14.92 7.60
CA LEU A 250 12.66 14.82 8.65
C LEU A 250 11.26 14.65 8.05
N PRO A 251 11.02 13.63 7.18
CA PRO A 251 9.68 13.44 6.67
C PRO A 251 8.78 12.94 7.80
N ASP A 252 7.59 13.52 7.90
CA ASP A 252 6.55 13.05 8.81
C ASP A 252 6.00 11.70 8.29
N ILE A 253 6.68 10.61 8.63
CA ILE A 253 6.32 9.24 8.24
C ILE A 253 5.96 8.34 9.44
N SER A 254 5.98 8.91 10.65
CA SER A 254 5.55 8.22 11.86
C SER A 254 4.04 7.92 11.83
N GLY A 255 3.62 6.82 12.46
CA GLY A 255 2.21 6.46 12.59
C GLY A 255 2.00 4.95 12.74
N THR A 256 0.75 4.50 12.59
CA THR A 256 0.40 3.07 12.59
C THR A 256 0.89 2.38 11.32
N GLY A 257 1.07 1.04 11.34
CA GLY A 257 1.47 0.32 10.14
C GLY A 257 2.95 0.45 9.75
N GLY A 258 3.83 0.74 10.71
CA GLY A 258 5.28 0.83 10.50
C GLY A 258 5.90 -0.42 9.86
N ALA A 259 5.31 -1.59 10.14
CA ALA A 259 5.71 -2.89 9.60
C ALA A 259 5.10 -3.23 8.24
N TYR A 260 4.13 -2.45 7.74
CA TYR A 260 3.56 -2.70 6.41
C TYR A 260 4.61 -2.44 5.34
N GLN A 261 4.47 -3.14 4.21
CA GLN A 261 5.41 -3.12 3.10
C GLN A 261 4.64 -3.11 1.78
N LEU A 262 5.05 -2.30 0.81
CA LEU A 262 4.38 -2.28 -0.51
C LEU A 262 4.90 -3.37 -1.45
N SER A 263 6.09 -3.89 -1.20
CA SER A 263 6.70 -4.95 -1.97
C SER A 263 7.76 -5.63 -1.12
N THR A 264 7.94 -6.94 -1.27
CA THR A 264 9.02 -7.66 -0.58
C THR A 264 10.43 -7.16 -0.95
N MET A 265 10.55 -6.40 -2.05
CA MET A 265 11.78 -5.77 -2.50
C MET A 265 11.84 -4.27 -2.13
N GLY A 266 10.82 -3.75 -1.45
CA GLY A 266 10.76 -2.39 -0.92
C GLY A 266 11.13 -2.31 0.56
N LEU A 267 10.94 -1.14 1.17
CA LEU A 267 11.18 -0.93 2.59
C LEU A 267 9.85 -0.87 3.35
N THR A 268 9.87 -1.25 4.62
CA THR A 268 8.78 -0.86 5.54
C THR A 268 8.91 0.61 5.92
N LEU A 269 7.85 1.24 6.43
CA LEU A 269 7.91 2.61 6.95
C LEU A 269 8.89 2.74 8.14
N ASP A 270 9.02 1.69 8.95
CA ASP A 270 10.02 1.62 10.03
C ASP A 270 11.45 1.59 9.47
N GLN A 271 11.68 0.82 8.39
CA GLN A 271 12.99 0.80 7.72
C GLN A 271 13.32 2.13 7.03
N TYR A 272 12.33 2.82 6.47
CA TYR A 272 12.51 4.20 6.00
C TYR A 272 12.91 5.13 7.14
N SER A 273 12.26 5.01 8.30
CA SER A 273 12.59 5.81 9.49
C SER A 273 14.03 5.56 9.97
N GLU A 274 14.46 4.30 10.00
CA GLU A 274 15.84 3.93 10.31
C GLU A 274 16.84 4.50 9.29
N LEU A 275 16.52 4.37 7.99
CA LEU A 275 17.33 4.92 6.91
C LEU A 275 17.51 6.43 7.04
N PHE A 276 16.44 7.17 7.32
CA PHE A 276 16.53 8.62 7.49
C PHE A 276 17.29 9.02 8.77
N SER A 277 17.14 8.28 9.86
CA SER A 277 17.94 8.49 11.08
C SER A 277 19.44 8.34 10.80
N LEU A 278 19.85 7.28 10.11
CA LEU A 278 21.25 7.06 9.74
C LEU A 278 21.78 8.16 8.81
N ARG A 279 20.99 8.57 7.81
CA ARG A 279 21.37 9.70 6.94
C ARG A 279 21.52 11.00 7.73
N GLN A 280 20.62 11.26 8.68
CA GLN A 280 20.66 12.45 9.52
C GLN A 280 21.91 12.48 10.41
N ASP A 281 22.28 11.33 10.99
CA ASP A 281 23.51 11.19 11.77
C ASP A 281 24.76 11.41 10.91
N GLY A 282 24.80 10.86 9.70
CA GLY A 282 25.89 11.08 8.75
C GLY A 282 26.02 12.54 8.33
N VAL A 283 24.90 13.21 8.02
CA VAL A 283 24.86 14.64 7.68
C VAL A 283 25.33 15.51 8.85
N ALA A 284 24.88 15.22 10.07
CA ALA A 284 25.30 15.95 11.26
C ALA A 284 26.82 15.82 11.52
N GLN A 285 27.39 14.64 11.29
CA GLN A 285 28.83 14.42 11.38
C GLN A 285 29.62 15.25 10.35
N LEU A 286 29.15 15.31 9.09
CA LEU A 286 29.77 16.13 8.05
C LEU A 286 29.63 17.64 8.29
N LEU A 287 28.48 18.09 8.80
CA LEU A 287 28.27 19.49 9.19
C LEU A 287 29.27 19.91 10.27
N ASN A 288 29.46 19.07 11.29
CA ASN A 288 30.45 19.31 12.34
C ASN A 288 31.88 19.34 11.79
N ALA A 289 32.19 18.51 10.79
CA ALA A 289 33.50 18.47 10.14
C ALA A 289 33.77 19.66 9.21
N SER A 290 32.72 20.27 8.66
CA SER A 290 32.81 21.38 7.70
C SER A 290 33.14 22.73 8.35
N SER A 291 33.22 22.81 9.69
CA SER A 291 33.66 24.03 10.39
C SER A 291 35.16 24.28 10.21
N GLU A 292 35.54 25.50 9.85
CA GLU A 292 36.93 25.95 9.69
C GLU A 292 37.79 25.76 10.96
N SER A 293 37.16 25.70 12.13
CA SER A 293 37.83 25.58 13.44
C SER A 293 38.32 24.16 13.77
N VAL A 294 37.99 23.16 12.94
CA VAL A 294 38.29 21.74 13.19
C VAL A 294 39.64 21.35 12.61
N SER A 295 40.47 20.67 13.41
CA SER A 295 41.77 20.16 12.94
C SER A 295 41.61 19.04 11.91
N GLU A 296 42.53 18.94 10.96
CA GLU A 296 42.49 17.97 9.86
C GLU A 296 42.27 16.52 10.32
N ASN A 297 42.95 16.09 11.39
CA ASN A 297 42.78 14.74 11.95
C ASN A 297 41.35 14.50 12.49
N LYS A 298 40.75 15.51 13.14
CA LYS A 298 39.36 15.40 13.62
C LYS A 298 38.39 15.41 12.45
N ARG A 299 38.71 16.18 11.41
CA ARG A 299 37.93 16.28 10.17
C ARG A 299 37.88 14.95 9.44
N GLN A 300 39.04 14.33 9.20
CA GLN A 300 39.13 13.03 8.53
C GLN A 300 38.41 11.92 9.30
N SER A 301 38.52 11.92 10.64
CA SER A 301 37.81 10.95 11.48
C SER A 301 36.28 11.10 11.37
N ALA A 302 35.77 12.34 11.36
CA ALA A 302 34.34 12.61 11.23
C ALA A 302 33.80 12.22 9.85
N VAL A 303 34.55 12.48 8.78
CA VAL A 303 34.19 12.06 7.42
C VAL A 303 34.14 10.53 7.30
N ASN A 304 35.15 9.82 7.81
CA ASN A 304 35.17 8.36 7.77
C ASN A 304 33.97 7.76 8.54
N SER A 305 33.63 8.34 9.68
CA SER A 305 32.46 7.95 10.47
C SER A 305 31.15 8.22 9.71
N ALA A 306 31.02 9.38 9.06
CA ALA A 306 29.84 9.72 8.27
C ALA A 306 29.65 8.77 7.09
N LEU A 307 30.73 8.43 6.38
CA LEU A 307 30.71 7.46 5.28
C LEU A 307 30.26 6.07 5.75
N ASN A 308 30.76 5.60 6.89
CA ASN A 308 30.29 4.34 7.47
C ASN A 308 28.78 4.37 7.76
N THR A 309 28.29 5.47 8.32
CA THR A 309 26.85 5.65 8.61
C THR A 309 26.02 5.64 7.32
N PHE A 310 26.49 6.27 6.24
CA PHE A 310 25.83 6.20 4.94
C PHE A 310 25.88 4.80 4.31
N PHE A 311 26.96 4.03 4.52
CA PHE A 311 27.02 2.63 4.09
C PHE A 311 26.02 1.75 4.85
N GLU A 312 25.87 1.96 6.16
CA GLU A 312 24.83 1.31 6.95
C GLU A 312 23.44 1.63 6.41
N ALA A 313 23.15 2.91 6.15
CA ALA A 313 21.89 3.34 5.54
C ALA A 313 21.63 2.67 4.17
N ARG A 314 22.66 2.55 3.33
CA ARG A 314 22.56 1.88 2.02
C ARG A 314 22.32 0.38 2.17
N ASN A 315 22.86 -0.26 3.20
CA ASN A 315 22.69 -1.70 3.41
C ASN A 315 21.26 -2.09 3.81
N LEU A 316 20.43 -1.12 4.23
CA LEU A 316 18.99 -1.35 4.43
C LEU A 316 18.24 -1.55 3.11
N ILE A 317 18.76 -1.02 2.00
CA ILE A 317 18.09 -1.09 0.70
C ILE A 317 18.23 -2.51 0.11
N PRO A 318 17.12 -3.21 -0.19
CA PRO A 318 17.15 -4.52 -0.81
C PRO A 318 17.86 -4.49 -2.17
N ARG A 319 18.70 -5.50 -2.44
CA ARG A 319 19.43 -5.68 -3.71
C ARG A 319 18.63 -6.51 -4.71
#